data_AF-A0A969L2U0-F1
#
_entry.id   AF-A0A969L2U0-F1
#
_cell.length_a   1.000
_cell.length_b   1.000
_cell.length_c   1.000
_cell.angle_alpha   90.00
_cell.angle_beta   90.00
_cell.angle_gamma   90.00
#
_symmetry.space_group_name_H-M   'P 1'
#
loop_
_entity.id
_entity.type
_entity.pdbx_description
1 polymer ?
#
loop_
_entity_poly.entity_id
_entity_poly.type
_entity_poly.pdbx_seq_one_letter_code
_entity_poly.pdbx_strand_id
1 'polypeptide(L)'
;MQAPTHFLVGILIEKSAQKIETPGLRRILIILTGVISHGILDKLARLTYHPPDALIKDWFWVVYHLSIAFLSIYILRKYWGKYKFGIVSAILPDFDWIVAHPARLMGLDIPFWQQPLHNFVYNLLEAIPFFNLLNSLPNWTLERKGVVLELVLLGLIFVSLSPKRLLYPIKRRQPAP
;
A
#
# COMPACT_ATOMS: atom_id res chain seq x y z
N MET A 1 -1.89 -6.64 -2.11
CA MET A 1 -1.60 -5.81 -3.32
C MET A 1 -0.09 -5.59 -3.37
N GLN A 2 0.48 -4.91 -4.37
CA GLN A 2 1.94 -4.69 -4.33
C GLN A 2 2.31 -3.60 -3.30
N ALA A 3 3.44 -3.75 -2.63
CA ALA A 3 3.94 -2.81 -1.60
C ALA A 3 3.88 -1.30 -1.95
N PRO A 4 4.22 -0.83 -3.17
CA PRO A 4 4.19 0.60 -3.46
C PRO A 4 2.76 1.16 -3.40
N THR A 5 1.73 0.35 -3.67
CA THR A 5 0.33 0.78 -3.54
C THR A 5 -0.03 1.02 -2.08
N HIS A 6 0.34 0.10 -1.18
CA HIS A 6 0.15 0.28 0.27
C HIS A 6 0.88 1.53 0.77
N PHE A 7 2.12 1.76 0.32
CA PHE A 7 2.88 2.97 0.68
C PHE A 7 2.17 4.25 0.23
N LEU A 8 1.75 4.34 -1.04
CA LEU A 8 1.11 5.54 -1.57
C LEU A 8 -0.24 5.81 -0.89
N VAL A 9 -1.03 4.77 -0.61
CA VAL A 9 -2.29 4.92 0.14
C VAL A 9 -2.02 5.37 1.57
N GLY A 10 -1.04 4.78 2.25
CA GLY A 10 -0.60 5.25 3.58
C GLY A 10 -0.18 6.72 3.59
N ILE A 11 0.57 7.15 2.57
CA ILE A 11 0.95 8.56 2.38
C ILE A 11 -0.29 9.45 2.18
N LEU A 12 -1.27 9.00 1.37
CA LEU A 12 -2.50 9.74 1.11
C LEU A 12 -3.35 9.87 2.38
N ILE A 13 -3.44 8.82 3.19
CA ILE A 13 -4.11 8.80 4.48
C ILE A 13 -3.47 9.83 5.43
N GLU A 14 -2.15 9.75 5.64
CA GLU A 14 -1.46 10.69 6.53
C GLU A 14 -1.55 12.13 6.02
N LYS A 15 -1.42 12.35 4.71
CA LYS A 15 -1.60 13.68 4.09
C LYS A 15 -3.00 14.23 4.33
N SER A 16 -4.03 13.40 4.24
CA SER A 16 -5.43 13.81 4.47
C SER A 16 -5.71 14.10 5.94
N ALA A 17 -5.06 13.37 6.84
CA ALA A 17 -5.17 13.55 8.28
C ALA A 17 -4.42 14.80 8.81
N GLN A 18 -3.65 15.51 7.98
CA GLN A 18 -2.94 16.73 8.39
C GLN A 18 -3.86 17.86 8.87
N LYS A 19 -5.14 17.84 8.45
CA LYS A 19 -6.16 18.81 8.89
C LYS A 19 -6.64 18.58 10.32
N ILE A 20 -6.33 17.42 10.93
CA ILE A 20 -6.72 17.11 12.30
C ILE A 20 -5.69 17.75 13.23
N GLU A 21 -6.15 18.73 14.02
CA GLU A 21 -5.28 19.51 14.91
C GLU A 21 -4.81 18.70 16.11
N THR A 22 -5.68 17.85 16.67
CA THR A 22 -5.38 17.02 17.84
C THR A 22 -4.37 15.91 17.48
N PRO A 23 -3.12 15.96 17.97
CA PRO A 23 -2.07 15.04 17.51
C PRO A 23 -2.35 13.57 17.83
N GLY A 24 -2.96 13.28 18.99
CA GLY A 24 -3.32 11.93 19.42
C GLY A 24 -4.38 11.32 18.51
N LEU A 25 -5.51 12.03 18.32
CA LEU A 25 -6.59 11.61 17.43
C LEU A 25 -6.09 11.41 16.00
N ARG A 26 -5.25 12.33 15.49
CA ARG A 26 -4.64 12.20 14.16
C ARG A 26 -3.86 10.89 14.01
N ARG A 27 -3.01 10.55 14.98
CA ARG A 27 -2.22 9.31 14.95
C ARG A 27 -3.11 8.07 14.99
N ILE A 28 -4.11 8.05 15.87
CA ILE A 28 -5.06 6.94 15.99
C ILE A 28 -5.78 6.73 14.65
N LEU A 29 -6.28 7.81 14.03
CA LEU A 29 -6.98 7.72 12.76
C LEU A 29 -6.06 7.24 11.63
N ILE A 30 -4.81 7.72 11.56
CA ILE A 30 -3.82 7.23 10.57
C ILE A 30 -3.57 5.73 10.73
N ILE A 31 -3.40 5.24 11.96
CA ILE A 31 -3.14 3.83 12.23
C ILE A 31 -4.35 2.98 11.83
N LEU A 32 -5.54 3.33 12.33
CA LEU A 32 -6.77 2.58 12.06
C LEU A 32 -7.07 2.53 10.57
N THR A 33 -7.04 3.69 9.89
CA THR A 33 -7.32 3.75 8.46
C THR A 33 -6.23 3.10 7.63
N GLY A 34 -4.96 3.19 8.03
CA GLY A 34 -3.84 2.50 7.37
C GLY A 34 -4.01 0.98 7.43
N VAL A 35 -4.27 0.44 8.61
CA VAL A 35 -4.50 -1.01 8.83
C VAL A 35 -5.73 -1.49 8.06
N ILE A 36 -6.85 -0.76 8.10
CA ILE A 36 -8.05 -1.10 7.33
C ILE A 36 -7.78 -1.04 5.82
N SER A 37 -7.05 -0.01 5.36
CA SER A 37 -6.72 0.14 3.94
C SER A 37 -5.89 -1.03 3.43
N HIS A 38 -5.02 -1.61 4.26
CA HIS A 38 -4.24 -2.78 3.91
C HIS A 38 -5.14 -3.94 3.45
N GLY A 39 -6.07 -4.37 4.31
CA GLY A 39 -6.95 -5.49 3.97
C GLY A 39 -7.91 -5.20 2.81
N ILE A 40 -8.35 -3.94 2.64
CA ILE A 40 -9.13 -3.54 1.46
C ILE A 40 -8.29 -3.70 0.19
N LEU A 41 -7.05 -3.21 0.19
CA LEU A 41 -6.14 -3.32 -0.95
C LEU A 41 -5.80 -4.77 -1.28
N ASP A 42 -5.68 -5.64 -0.28
CA ASP A 42 -5.47 -7.07 -0.52
C ASP A 42 -6.65 -7.76 -1.17
N LYS A 43 -7.88 -7.42 -0.75
CA LYS A 43 -9.08 -7.87 -1.45
C LYS A 43 -9.11 -7.36 -2.89
N LEU A 44 -8.69 -6.12 -3.12
CA LEU A 44 -8.56 -5.54 -4.48
C LEU A 44 -7.43 -6.14 -5.30
N ALA A 45 -6.42 -6.76 -4.68
CA ALA A 45 -5.32 -7.43 -5.37
C ALA A 45 -5.80 -8.60 -6.24
N ARG A 46 -7.01 -9.11 -6.00
CA ARG A 46 -7.69 -10.04 -6.91
C ARG A 46 -7.78 -9.49 -8.33
N LEU A 47 -7.89 -8.18 -8.51
CA LEU A 47 -7.96 -7.52 -9.83
C LEU A 47 -6.59 -7.20 -10.43
N THR A 48 -5.48 -7.55 -9.77
CA THR A 48 -4.14 -7.21 -10.22
C THR A 48 -3.26 -8.43 -10.39
N TYR A 49 -2.16 -8.30 -11.13
CA TYR A 49 -1.20 -9.38 -11.29
C TYR A 49 -0.37 -9.51 -10.02
N HIS A 50 -0.74 -10.47 -9.18
CA HIS A 50 -0.15 -10.71 -7.88
C HIS A 50 -0.16 -12.23 -7.59
N PRO A 51 0.71 -13.02 -8.26
CA PRO A 51 0.79 -14.45 -8.00
C PRO A 51 1.11 -14.73 -6.52
N PRO A 52 0.48 -15.75 -5.92
CA PRO A 52 0.69 -16.08 -4.51
C PRO A 52 2.10 -16.58 -4.22
N ASP A 53 2.74 -17.20 -5.22
CA ASP A 53 4.10 -17.72 -5.15
C ASP A 53 5.02 -16.98 -6.11
N ALA A 54 6.30 -16.92 -5.74
CA ALA A 54 7.32 -16.31 -6.58
C ALA A 54 7.59 -17.16 -7.84
N LEU A 55 7.35 -16.58 -9.02
CA LEU A 55 7.57 -17.24 -10.32
C LEU A 55 8.95 -16.88 -10.89
N ILE A 56 10.02 -17.25 -10.20
CA ILE A 56 11.41 -16.84 -10.52
C ILE A 56 11.85 -17.26 -11.94
N LYS A 57 11.26 -18.33 -12.49
CA LYS A 57 11.54 -18.79 -13.85
C LYS A 57 10.78 -18.03 -14.95
N ASP A 58 9.77 -17.23 -14.60
CA ASP A 58 9.04 -16.37 -15.54
C ASP A 58 9.71 -14.99 -15.61
N TRP A 59 10.31 -14.67 -16.77
CA TRP A 59 10.96 -13.39 -17.00
C TRP A 59 10.02 -12.20 -16.78
N PHE A 60 8.73 -12.34 -17.11
CA PHE A 60 7.75 -11.27 -16.94
C PHE A 60 7.56 -10.97 -15.46
N TRP A 61 7.39 -12.01 -14.64
CA TRP A 61 7.27 -11.89 -13.19
C TRP A 61 8.49 -11.22 -12.59
N VAL A 62 9.70 -11.65 -13.00
CA VAL A 62 10.98 -11.10 -12.49
C VAL A 62 11.11 -9.62 -12.81
N VAL A 63 10.95 -9.22 -14.08
CA VAL A 63 11.09 -7.82 -14.50
C VAL A 63 10.04 -6.94 -13.83
N TYR A 64 8.80 -7.40 -13.74
CA TYR A 64 7.72 -6.69 -13.09
C TYR A 64 8.00 -6.47 -11.60
N HIS A 65 8.32 -7.53 -10.85
CA HIS A 65 8.56 -7.42 -9.40
C HIS A 65 9.84 -6.64 -9.08
N LEU A 66 10.87 -6.72 -9.92
CA LEU A 66 12.06 -5.89 -9.80
C LEU A 66 11.71 -4.40 -9.97
N SER A 67 10.88 -4.07 -10.96
CA SER A 67 10.39 -2.70 -11.18
C SER A 67 9.56 -2.19 -10.00
N ILE A 68 8.67 -3.03 -9.47
CA ILE A 68 7.88 -2.75 -8.27
C ILE A 68 8.77 -2.54 -7.04
N ALA A 69 9.84 -3.34 -6.87
CA ALA A 69 10.78 -3.19 -5.77
C ALA A 69 11.56 -1.85 -5.86
N PHE A 70 12.06 -1.49 -7.05
CA PHE A 70 12.70 -0.18 -7.25
C PHE A 70 11.73 0.98 -7.00
N LEU A 71 10.47 0.86 -7.44
CA LEU A 71 9.44 1.86 -7.19
C LEU A 71 9.14 2.01 -5.69
N SER A 72 9.05 0.91 -4.95
CA SER A 72 8.91 0.88 -3.50
C SER A 72 10.04 1.63 -2.80
N ILE A 73 11.29 1.35 -3.16
CA ILE A 73 12.48 2.03 -2.63
C ILE A 73 12.43 3.54 -2.94
N TYR A 74 12.07 3.90 -4.17
CA TYR A 74 11.92 5.30 -4.59
C TYR A 74 10.86 6.03 -3.75
N ILE A 75 9.67 5.43 -3.56
CA ILE A 75 8.58 6.02 -2.76
C ILE A 75 9.03 6.20 -1.31
N LEU A 76 9.64 5.17 -0.70
CA LEU A 76 10.18 5.26 0.66
C LEU A 76 11.18 6.42 0.74
N ARG A 77 12.21 6.44 -0.10
CA ARG A 77 13.21 7.53 -0.09
C ARG A 77 12.58 8.92 -0.22
N LYS A 78 11.57 9.06 -1.09
CA LYS A 78 10.94 10.36 -1.37
C LYS A 78 10.02 10.85 -0.25
N TYR A 79 9.28 9.95 0.40
CA TYR A 79 8.17 10.32 1.30
C TYR A 79 8.39 9.96 2.77
N TRP A 80 9.37 9.12 3.10
CA TRP A 80 9.62 8.63 4.46
C TRP A 80 9.76 9.74 5.50
N GLY A 81 10.54 10.78 5.20
CA GLY A 81 10.78 11.87 6.17
C GLY A 81 9.50 12.58 6.62
N LYS A 82 8.47 12.64 5.78
CA LYS A 82 7.22 13.37 6.05
C LYS A 82 6.03 12.47 6.37
N TYR A 83 5.98 11.26 5.83
CA TYR A 83 4.79 10.40 5.84
C TYR A 83 5.07 8.98 6.37
N LYS A 84 6.09 8.82 7.22
CA LYS A 84 6.46 7.50 7.76
C LYS A 84 5.33 6.82 8.55
N PHE A 85 4.48 7.58 9.24
CA PHE A 85 3.44 6.97 10.07
C PHE A 85 2.40 6.28 9.20
N GLY A 86 1.90 6.96 8.17
CA GLY A 86 0.96 6.39 7.22
C GLY A 86 1.55 5.20 6.46
N ILE A 87 2.81 5.30 6.03
CA ILE A 87 3.52 4.19 5.37
C ILE A 87 3.56 2.96 6.28
N VAL A 88 4.08 3.11 7.51
CA VAL A 88 4.21 2.01 8.47
C VAL A 88 2.85 1.43 8.82
N SER A 89 1.84 2.26 9.06
CA SER A 89 0.48 1.80 9.39
C SER A 89 -0.16 0.99 8.25
N ALA A 90 0.07 1.36 6.99
CA ALA A 90 -0.49 0.66 5.83
C ALA A 90 0.16 -0.69 5.51
N ILE A 91 1.35 -0.95 6.06
CA ILE A 91 2.06 -2.23 5.93
C ILE A 91 2.18 -2.97 7.26
N LEU A 92 1.60 -2.45 8.34
CA LEU A 92 1.70 -3.06 9.66
C LEU A 92 1.22 -4.53 9.65
N PRO A 93 0.14 -4.92 8.94
CA PRO A 93 -0.26 -6.32 8.89
C PRO A 93 0.76 -7.22 8.16
N ASP A 94 1.57 -6.66 7.25
CA ASP A 94 2.63 -7.40 6.56
C ASP A 94 3.85 -7.69 7.44
N PHE A 95 3.95 -7.10 8.64
CA PHE A 95 5.05 -7.43 9.56
C PHE A 95 5.05 -8.90 9.97
N ASP A 96 3.89 -9.56 9.90
CA ASP A 96 3.78 -11.00 10.05
C ASP A 96 4.69 -11.75 9.08
N TRP A 97 4.78 -11.29 7.83
CA TRP A 97 5.65 -11.87 6.81
C TRP A 97 7.13 -11.62 7.10
N ILE A 98 7.48 -10.46 7.68
CA ILE A 98 8.88 -10.16 8.06
C ILE A 98 9.42 -11.18 9.07
N VAL A 99 8.57 -11.72 9.94
CA VAL A 99 8.96 -12.75 10.92
C VAL A 99 8.79 -14.15 10.35
N ALA A 100 7.62 -14.46 9.76
CA ALA A 100 7.30 -15.81 9.31
C ALA A 100 8.14 -16.25 8.09
N HIS A 101 8.46 -15.34 7.17
CA HIS A 101 9.14 -15.71 5.93
C HIS A 101 10.61 -16.09 6.14
N PRO A 102 11.43 -15.31 6.90
CA PRO A 102 12.78 -15.73 7.25
C PRO A 102 12.82 -16.99 8.11
N ALA A 103 11.89 -17.15 9.05
CA ALA A 103 11.79 -18.36 9.86
C ALA A 103 11.59 -19.61 8.98
N ARG A 104 10.66 -19.55 8.02
CA ARG A 104 10.44 -20.64 7.03
C ARG A 104 11.67 -20.90 6.17
N LEU A 105 12.38 -19.86 5.73
CA LEU A 105 13.63 -20.03 4.97
C LEU A 105 14.73 -20.73 5.78
N MET A 106 14.72 -20.55 7.10
CA MET A 106 15.63 -21.21 8.04
C MET A 106 15.12 -22.58 8.51
N GLY A 107 13.97 -23.05 8.01
CA GLY A 107 13.35 -24.31 8.45
C GLY A 107 12.78 -24.27 9.88
N LEU A 108 12.58 -23.08 10.44
CA LEU A 108 11.99 -22.87 11.75
C LEU A 108 10.48 -22.70 11.62
N ASP A 109 9.70 -23.56 12.27
CA ASP A 109 8.27 -23.35 12.45
C ASP A 109 8.03 -22.68 13.80
N ILE A 110 7.33 -21.54 13.80
CA ILE A 110 6.96 -20.80 15.01
C ILE A 110 5.45 -20.98 15.17
N PRO A 111 4.99 -21.92 16.02
CA PRO A 111 3.61 -22.40 16.01
C PRO A 111 2.57 -21.30 16.25
N PHE A 112 2.96 -20.27 17.00
CA PHE A 112 2.09 -19.16 17.39
C PHE A 112 2.16 -17.95 16.44
N TRP A 113 3.03 -17.97 15.43
CA TRP A 113 3.25 -16.83 14.52
C TRP A 113 2.82 -17.15 13.08
N GLN A 114 1.59 -17.65 12.93
CA GLN A 114 0.94 -17.92 11.64
C GLN A 114 0.09 -16.72 11.18
N GLN A 115 0.73 -15.57 10.97
CA GLN A 115 0.11 -14.36 10.44
C GLN A 115 -1.06 -13.78 11.29
N PRO A 116 -0.85 -13.55 12.60
CA PRO A 116 -1.92 -13.09 13.49
C PRO A 116 -2.49 -11.71 13.14
N LEU A 117 -1.66 -10.76 12.69
CA LEU A 117 -2.11 -9.41 12.33
C LEU A 117 -2.86 -9.41 11.00
N HIS A 118 -2.35 -10.11 10.00
CA HIS A 118 -3.00 -10.21 8.70
C HIS A 118 -4.37 -10.89 8.83
N ASN A 119 -4.44 -12.00 9.58
CA ASN A 119 -5.69 -12.70 9.87
C ASN A 119 -6.67 -11.84 10.69
N PHE A 120 -6.18 -11.08 11.67
CA PHE A 120 -7.01 -10.16 12.43
C PHE A 120 -7.69 -9.12 11.52
N VAL A 121 -6.92 -8.49 10.62
CA VAL A 121 -7.47 -7.50 9.68
C VAL A 121 -8.45 -8.15 8.72
N TYR A 122 -8.12 -9.32 8.18
CA TYR A 122 -9.01 -10.04 7.28
C TYR A 122 -10.35 -10.37 7.94
N ASN A 123 -10.31 -10.95 9.15
CA ASN A 123 -11.49 -11.30 9.92
C ASN A 123 -12.33 -10.07 10.28
N LEU A 124 -11.69 -8.95 10.63
CA LEU A 124 -12.38 -7.68 10.89
C LEU A 124 -13.14 -7.19 9.66
N LEU A 125 -12.54 -7.28 8.47
CA LEU A 125 -13.21 -6.90 7.22
C LEU A 125 -14.32 -7.88 6.85
N GLU A 126 -14.12 -9.18 7.08
CA GLU A 126 -15.13 -10.21 6.80
C GLU A 126 -16.40 -10.05 7.64
N ALA A 127 -16.28 -9.47 8.84
CA ALA A 127 -17.43 -9.18 9.69
C ALA A 127 -18.35 -8.07 9.11
N ILE A 128 -17.91 -7.33 8.10
CA ILE A 128 -18.64 -6.22 7.51
C ILE A 128 -19.11 -6.62 6.09
N PRO A 129 -20.42 -6.84 5.86
CA PRO A 129 -20.94 -7.37 4.60
C PRO A 129 -20.50 -6.61 3.34
N PHE A 130 -20.33 -5.30 3.45
CA PHE A 130 -19.87 -4.46 2.35
C PHE A 130 -18.49 -4.88 1.81
N PHE A 131 -17.54 -5.23 2.69
CA PHE A 131 -16.20 -5.64 2.26
C PHE A 131 -16.18 -7.06 1.70
N ASN A 132 -17.17 -7.89 2.02
CA ASN A 132 -17.30 -9.25 1.45
C ASN A 132 -17.68 -9.21 -0.02
N LEU A 133 -18.33 -8.14 -0.48
CA LEU A 133 -18.59 -7.94 -1.90
C LEU A 133 -17.28 -7.90 -2.71
N LEU A 134 -16.16 -7.47 -2.12
CA LEU A 134 -14.86 -7.45 -2.80
C LEU A 134 -14.33 -8.87 -3.08
N ASN A 135 -14.76 -9.89 -2.33
CA ASN A 135 -14.39 -11.28 -2.61
C ASN A 135 -15.03 -11.81 -3.90
N SER A 136 -16.12 -11.18 -4.36
CA SER A 136 -16.79 -11.52 -5.63
C SER A 136 -16.07 -10.99 -6.87
N LEU A 137 -15.03 -10.17 -6.69
CA LEU A 137 -14.28 -9.61 -7.80
C LEU A 137 -13.56 -10.72 -8.61
N PRO A 138 -13.45 -10.54 -9.94
CA PRO A 138 -12.65 -11.41 -10.79
C PRO A 138 -11.25 -11.63 -10.23
N ASN A 139 -10.76 -12.85 -10.36
CA ASN A 139 -9.41 -13.22 -9.92
C ASN A 139 -8.43 -13.21 -11.10
N TRP A 140 -7.66 -12.13 -11.20
CA TRP A 140 -6.61 -11.86 -12.18
C TRP A 140 -5.20 -11.95 -11.58
N THR A 141 -5.06 -12.56 -10.40
CA THR A 141 -3.76 -12.72 -9.71
C THR A 141 -2.67 -13.36 -10.56
N LEU A 142 -3.04 -14.28 -11.47
CA LEU A 142 -2.13 -14.92 -12.42
C LEU A 142 -2.18 -14.31 -13.83
N GLU A 143 -3.08 -13.36 -14.07
CA GLU A 143 -3.35 -12.77 -15.37
C GLU A 143 -2.50 -11.52 -15.59
N ARG A 144 -1.57 -11.54 -16.54
CA ARG A 144 -0.63 -10.43 -16.79
C ARG A 144 -1.32 -9.09 -17.07
N LYS A 145 -2.53 -9.10 -17.63
CA LYS A 145 -3.36 -7.89 -17.83
C LYS A 145 -3.68 -7.15 -16.51
N GLY A 146 -3.69 -7.86 -15.38
CA GLY A 146 -3.88 -7.27 -14.06
C GLY A 146 -2.82 -6.24 -13.68
N VAL A 147 -1.64 -6.26 -14.32
CA VAL A 147 -0.61 -5.21 -14.16
C VAL A 147 -1.16 -3.83 -14.55
N VAL A 148 -1.99 -3.74 -15.58
CA VAL A 148 -2.51 -2.45 -16.06
C VAL A 148 -3.31 -1.74 -14.97
N LEU A 149 -4.16 -2.47 -14.25
CA LEU A 149 -5.00 -1.90 -13.20
C LEU A 149 -4.15 -1.40 -12.02
N GLU A 150 -3.14 -2.16 -11.62
CA GLU A 150 -2.17 -1.73 -10.58
C GLU A 150 -1.45 -0.44 -11.00
N LEU A 151 -0.94 -0.38 -12.23
CA LEU A 151 -0.20 0.78 -12.74
C LEU A 151 -1.10 2.02 -12.86
N VAL A 152 -2.34 1.85 -13.29
CA VAL A 152 -3.32 2.95 -13.33
C VAL A 152 -3.60 3.47 -11.93
N LEU A 153 -3.84 2.60 -10.95
CA LEU A 153 -4.08 3.00 -9.57
C LEU A 153 -2.86 3.72 -8.98
N LEU A 154 -1.66 3.16 -9.14
CA LEU A 154 -0.40 3.77 -8.72
C LEU A 154 -0.24 5.16 -9.33
N GLY A 155 -0.46 5.29 -10.64
CA GLY A 155 -0.39 6.56 -11.36
C GLY A 155 -1.36 7.60 -10.82
N LEU A 156 -2.64 7.23 -10.62
CA LEU A 156 -3.67 8.11 -10.08
C LEU A 156 -3.32 8.60 -8.67
N ILE A 157 -2.90 7.70 -7.77
CA ILE A 157 -2.53 8.08 -6.41
C ILE A 157 -1.28 8.96 -6.45
N PHE A 158 -0.26 8.61 -7.23
CA PHE A 158 0.96 9.40 -7.35
C PHE A 158 0.71 10.81 -7.87
N VAL A 159 -0.16 10.97 -8.86
CA VAL A 159 -0.61 12.28 -9.37
C VAL A 159 -1.34 13.06 -8.28
N SER A 160 -2.24 12.43 -7.52
CA SER A 160 -2.95 13.09 -6.41
C SER A 160 -2.02 13.57 -5.29
N LEU A 161 -0.88 12.89 -5.12
CA LEU A 161 0.13 13.23 -4.13
C LEU A 161 1.07 14.36 -4.58
N SER A 162 1.17 14.59 -5.89
CA SER A 162 2.03 15.62 -6.46
C SER A 162 1.59 17.01 -5.98
N PRO A 163 2.53 17.87 -5.53
CA PRO A 163 2.18 19.22 -5.10
C PRO A 163 1.54 19.97 -6.28
N LYS A 164 0.41 20.64 -6.04
CA LYS A 164 -0.24 21.56 -7.00
C LYS A 164 0.68 22.78 -7.24
N ARG A 165 1.85 22.60 -7.85
CA ARG A 165 2.71 23.67 -8.35
C ARG A 165 2.48 23.98 -9.82
N LEU A 166 1.66 23.19 -10.52
CA LEU A 166 1.49 23.26 -11.97
C LEU A 166 0.30 24.09 -12.48
N LEU A 167 -0.51 24.71 -11.60
CA LEU A 167 -1.73 25.44 -12.04
C LEU A 167 -1.84 26.89 -11.58
N TYR A 168 -0.81 27.46 -10.95
CA TYR A 168 -0.78 28.89 -10.71
C TYR A 168 0.52 29.46 -11.29
N PRO A 169 0.48 30.17 -12.44
CA PRO A 169 1.61 30.99 -12.83
C PRO A 169 1.87 31.95 -11.68
N ILE A 170 3.11 31.94 -11.18
CA ILE A 170 3.59 32.92 -10.21
C ILE A 170 3.37 34.28 -10.85
N LYS A 171 2.33 35.02 -10.40
CA LYS A 171 2.21 36.45 -10.65
C LYS A 171 3.45 37.05 -9.98
N ARG A 172 4.52 37.24 -10.75
CA ARG A 172 5.68 38.02 -10.31
C ARG A 172 5.12 39.36 -9.86
N ARG A 173 5.22 39.67 -8.57
CA ARG A 173 4.96 41.02 -8.08
C ARG A 173 5.89 41.93 -8.87
N GLN A 174 5.32 42.85 -9.65
CA GLN A 174 6.10 43.96 -10.16
C GLN A 174 6.66 44.70 -8.93
N PRO A 175 7.94 45.08 -8.93
CA PRO A 175 8.46 45.98 -7.90
C PRO A 175 7.62 47.26 -7.91
N ALA A 176 7.27 47.74 -6.72
CA ALA A 176 6.64 49.03 -6.52
C ALA A 176 7.54 50.15 -7.09
N PRO A 177 6.94 51.28 -7.54
CA PRO A 177 7.58 52.27 -8.41
C PRO A 177 8.84 52.92 -7.83
#